data_AF-A0A409XSZ9-F1
#
_entry.id   AF-A0A409XSZ9-F1
#
_cell.length_a   1.000
_cell.length_b   1.000
_cell.length_c   1.000
_cell.angle_alpha   90.00
_cell.angle_beta   90.00
_cell.angle_gamma   90.00
#
_symmetry.space_group_name_H-M   'P 1'
#
loop_
_entity.id
_entity.type
_entity.pdbx_description
1 polymer ?
#
loop_
_entity_poly.entity_id
_entity_poly.type
_entity_poly.pdbx_seq_one_letter_code
_entity_poly.pdbx_strand_id
1 'polypeptide(L)'
;MASQLPLCTSPRDCSGTCTIKHTSTQPNSKSHWAHAQLHHLTAFAALSCGTSWNVLFQDPEYRGRNFLQLKMVDGAIAQPRGKDNPWVDFVNMSSPQLYARMCRCILNHTPIGSYYSRFNLNNGHTLCPCGCPWETRMHILTCKRTYCPPRTCKLRQPTMLCYLHSFLEMNPKVSAFCSAPLAGVS
;
A
#
# COMPACT_ATOMS: atom_id res chain seq x y z
N MET A 1 45.73 18.23 -28.85
CA MET A 1 46.95 18.91 -28.35
C MET A 1 46.66 19.40 -26.96
N ALA A 2 47.31 18.80 -25.96
CA ALA A 2 47.17 19.18 -24.56
C ALA A 2 47.88 20.51 -24.31
N SER A 3 47.23 21.46 -23.64
CA SER A 3 47.90 22.66 -23.12
C SER A 3 47.74 22.70 -21.61
N GLN A 4 48.88 22.76 -20.95
CA GLN A 4 49.12 22.59 -19.52
C GLN A 4 48.57 23.77 -18.72
N LEU A 5 48.01 23.50 -17.54
CA LEU A 5 47.78 24.49 -16.49
C LEU A 5 49.12 24.83 -15.83
N PRO A 6 49.46 26.12 -15.61
CA PRO A 6 50.61 26.44 -14.78
C PRO A 6 50.29 26.21 -13.30
N LEU A 7 51.15 25.42 -12.66
CA LEU A 7 51.27 25.29 -11.21
C LEU A 7 51.80 26.62 -10.65
N CYS A 8 51.01 27.30 -9.81
CA CYS A 8 51.56 28.35 -8.93
C CYS A 8 51.90 27.75 -7.57
N THR A 9 53.18 27.49 -7.38
CA THR A 9 53.84 27.12 -6.13
C THR A 9 54.44 28.36 -5.48
N SER A 10 53.74 29.01 -4.54
CA SER A 10 54.29 29.74 -3.38
C SER A 10 53.31 30.83 -2.89
N PRO A 11 53.02 30.92 -1.58
CA PRO A 11 52.19 31.97 -1.00
C PRO A 11 53.09 33.09 -0.45
N ARG A 12 53.50 34.03 -1.31
CA ARG A 12 53.97 35.37 -0.90
C ARG A 12 54.15 36.20 -2.17
N ASP A 13 53.85 37.49 -2.04
CA ASP A 13 53.98 38.55 -3.04
C ASP A 13 52.82 38.71 -4.02
N CYS A 14 51.76 39.37 -3.54
CA CYS A 14 51.02 40.37 -4.31
C CYS A 14 50.28 41.30 -3.34
N SER A 15 51.03 42.26 -2.79
CA SER A 15 50.48 43.49 -2.21
C SER A 15 49.98 44.37 -3.36
N GLY A 16 48.71 44.21 -3.71
CA GLY A 16 48.09 44.99 -4.78
C GLY A 16 46.59 44.78 -4.76
N THR A 17 45.85 45.86 -4.58
CA THR A 17 44.39 45.89 -4.50
C THR A 17 43.79 45.45 -5.85
N CYS A 18 43.57 44.14 -6.05
CA CYS A 18 42.76 43.64 -7.16
C CYS A 18 41.28 43.81 -6.83
N THR A 19 40.72 44.97 -7.17
CA THR A 19 39.28 45.16 -7.28
C THR A 19 38.75 44.34 -8.45
N ILE A 20 38.40 43.08 -8.18
CA ILE A 20 37.53 42.33 -9.10
C ILE A 20 36.14 42.95 -8.96
N LYS A 21 35.76 43.76 -9.96
CA LYS A 21 34.35 44.11 -10.18
C LYS A 21 33.60 42.83 -10.51
N HIS A 22 33.06 42.17 -9.50
CA HIS A 22 32.00 41.19 -9.70
C HIS A 22 30.76 41.96 -10.14
N THR A 23 30.59 42.12 -11.45
CA THR A 23 29.27 42.40 -12.02
C THR A 23 28.42 41.15 -11.75
N SER A 24 27.79 41.12 -10.58
CA SER A 24 26.78 40.15 -10.21
C SER A 24 25.53 40.47 -11.01
N THR A 25 25.47 39.96 -12.24
CA THR A 25 24.17 39.75 -12.89
C THR A 25 23.51 38.60 -12.14
N GLN A 26 22.80 38.92 -11.04
CA GLN A 26 21.90 37.98 -10.38
C GLN A 26 20.91 37.46 -11.43
N PRO A 27 20.86 36.16 -11.76
CA PRO A 27 19.69 35.64 -12.43
C PRO A 27 18.58 35.60 -11.37
N ASN A 28 17.61 36.49 -11.54
CA ASN A 28 16.36 36.49 -10.79
C ASN A 28 15.58 35.20 -11.11
N SER A 29 15.92 34.08 -10.47
CA SER A 29 15.25 32.79 -10.73
C SER A 29 15.19 31.82 -9.54
N LYS A 30 15.42 32.30 -8.30
CA LYS A 30 15.53 31.42 -7.11
C LYS A 30 14.27 30.62 -6.77
N SER A 31 13.08 30.93 -7.32
CA SER A 31 11.83 30.23 -6.96
C SER A 31 11.50 29.00 -7.82
N HIS A 32 12.00 28.92 -9.05
CA HIS A 32 11.61 27.85 -9.98
C HIS A 32 12.48 26.58 -9.79
N TRP A 33 13.78 26.75 -9.49
CA TRP A 33 14.71 25.64 -9.27
C TRP A 33 14.48 24.90 -7.95
N ALA A 34 14.04 25.61 -6.90
CA ALA A 34 13.79 25.03 -5.59
C ALA A 34 12.62 24.03 -5.60
N HIS A 35 11.53 24.35 -6.32
CA HIS A 35 10.41 23.43 -6.49
C HIS A 35 10.78 22.20 -7.30
N ALA A 36 11.48 22.37 -8.43
CA ALA A 36 11.93 21.25 -9.24
C ALA A 36 12.86 20.31 -8.45
N GLN A 37 13.83 20.86 -7.72
CA GLN A 37 14.73 20.07 -6.86
C GLN A 37 13.99 19.34 -5.73
N LEU A 38 13.05 20.01 -5.05
CA LEU A 38 12.22 19.38 -4.01
C LEU A 38 11.35 18.26 -4.59
N HIS A 39 10.74 18.46 -5.77
CA HIS A 39 9.98 17.43 -6.47
C HIS A 39 10.85 16.22 -6.83
N HIS A 40 12.08 16.44 -7.31
CA HIS A 40 12.99 15.34 -7.61
C HIS A 40 13.42 14.56 -6.36
N LEU A 41 13.76 15.26 -5.26
CA LEU A 41 14.15 14.62 -4.01
C LEU A 41 12.99 13.84 -3.38
N THR A 42 11.78 14.40 -3.39
CA THR A 42 10.58 13.73 -2.86
C THR A 42 10.19 12.52 -3.69
N ALA A 43 10.24 12.60 -5.03
CA ALA A 43 9.99 11.48 -5.92
C ALA A 43 11.03 10.35 -5.72
N PHE A 44 12.31 10.71 -5.59
CA PHE A 44 13.38 9.75 -5.35
C PHE A 44 13.24 9.06 -3.98
N ALA A 45 12.93 9.82 -2.92
CA ALA A 45 12.69 9.26 -1.60
C ALA A 45 11.48 8.32 -1.60
N ALA A 46 10.37 8.70 -2.24
CA ALA A 46 9.18 7.86 -2.36
C ALA A 46 9.47 6.55 -3.10
N LEU A 47 10.23 6.59 -4.19
CA LEU A 47 10.65 5.40 -4.94
C LEU A 47 11.54 4.48 -4.10
N SER A 48 12.50 5.07 -3.38
CA SER A 48 13.43 4.33 -2.51
C SER A 48 12.68 3.65 -1.36
N CYS A 49 11.77 4.37 -0.70
CA CYS A 49 10.90 3.82 0.35
C CYS A 49 9.99 2.71 -0.20
N GLY A 50 9.37 2.91 -1.36
CA GLY A 50 8.53 1.89 -1.99
C GLY A 50 9.29 0.63 -2.35
N THR A 51 10.53 0.78 -2.84
CA THR A 51 11.41 -0.36 -3.15
C THR A 51 11.80 -1.13 -1.89
N SER A 52 12.25 -0.42 -0.85
CA SER A 52 12.59 -1.01 0.44
C SER A 52 11.42 -1.76 1.06
N TRP A 53 10.22 -1.16 1.04
CA TRP A 53 9.02 -1.82 1.53
C TRP A 53 8.66 -3.06 0.71
N ASN A 54 8.75 -3.02 -0.62
CA ASN A 54 8.46 -4.20 -1.45
C ASN A 54 9.37 -5.39 -1.14
N VAL A 55 10.66 -5.13 -0.82
CA VAL A 55 11.61 -6.14 -0.36
C VAL A 55 11.16 -6.73 0.98
N LEU A 56 10.92 -5.88 1.98
CA LEU A 56 10.45 -6.34 3.30
C LEU A 56 9.11 -7.09 3.21
N PHE A 57 8.21 -6.66 2.34
CA PHE A 57 6.93 -7.31 2.12
C PHE A 57 7.07 -8.71 1.49
N GLN A 58 8.19 -9.08 0.88
CA GLN A 58 8.37 -10.47 0.46
C GLN A 58 8.53 -11.43 1.64
N ASP A 59 9.08 -10.95 2.76
CA ASP A 59 9.25 -11.73 3.97
C ASP A 59 7.88 -12.06 4.62
N PRO A 60 7.50 -13.34 4.76
CA PRO A 60 6.27 -13.74 5.46
C PRO A 60 6.22 -13.29 6.93
N GLU A 61 7.35 -13.25 7.63
CA GLU A 61 7.37 -12.85 9.05
C GLU A 61 7.16 -11.34 9.17
N TYR A 62 7.74 -10.53 8.28
CA TYR A 62 7.50 -9.08 8.23
C TYR A 62 6.03 -8.74 7.92
N ARG A 63 5.40 -9.48 7.00
CA ARG A 63 3.95 -9.33 6.69
C ARG A 63 3.05 -9.76 7.83
N GLY A 64 3.53 -10.71 8.64
CA GLY A 64 2.76 -11.38 9.67
C GLY A 64 2.07 -12.64 9.16
N ARG A 65 2.08 -13.67 10.00
CA ARG A 65 1.55 -15.03 9.72
C ARG A 65 0.06 -15.08 9.37
N ASN A 66 -0.68 -14.03 9.72
CA ASN A 66 -2.11 -13.92 9.45
C ASN A 66 -2.43 -13.11 8.19
N PHE A 67 -1.44 -12.52 7.51
CA PHE A 67 -1.66 -11.73 6.31
C PHE A 67 -2.14 -12.63 5.14
N LEU A 68 -3.16 -12.20 4.41
CA LEU A 68 -3.59 -12.88 3.18
C LEU A 68 -2.74 -12.38 2.01
N GLN A 69 -1.79 -13.19 1.56
CA GLN A 69 -1.05 -12.87 0.34
C GLN A 69 -1.98 -13.01 -0.87
N LEU A 70 -2.27 -11.88 -1.50
CA LEU A 70 -3.07 -11.83 -2.72
C LEU A 70 -2.20 -11.82 -3.97
N LYS A 71 -2.78 -12.31 -5.07
CA LYS A 71 -2.17 -12.31 -6.40
C LYS A 71 -3.02 -11.53 -7.39
N MET A 72 -2.35 -10.89 -8.33
CA MET A 72 -2.92 -10.25 -9.52
C MET A 72 -3.31 -11.30 -10.56
N VAL A 73 -4.05 -10.90 -11.59
CA VAL A 73 -4.56 -11.81 -12.65
C VAL A 73 -3.44 -12.57 -13.37
N ASP A 74 -2.26 -11.94 -13.52
CA ASP A 74 -1.05 -12.52 -14.08
C ASP A 74 -0.30 -13.47 -13.11
N GLY A 75 -0.80 -13.64 -11.89
CA GLY A 75 -0.20 -14.47 -10.85
C GLY A 75 0.87 -13.76 -10.01
N ALA A 76 1.24 -12.52 -10.33
CA ALA A 76 2.17 -11.74 -9.54
C ALA A 76 1.59 -11.42 -8.16
N ILE A 77 2.43 -11.29 -7.13
CA ILE A 77 1.96 -10.89 -5.80
C ILE A 77 1.41 -9.47 -5.89
N ALA A 78 0.20 -9.26 -5.39
CA ALA A 78 -0.39 -7.94 -5.25
C ALA A 78 0.35 -7.19 -4.14
N GLN A 79 1.43 -6.49 -4.49
CA GLN A 79 2.25 -5.72 -3.57
C GLN A 79 1.62 -4.33 -3.32
N PRO A 80 1.75 -3.78 -2.10
CA PRO A 80 1.42 -2.39 -1.86
C PRO A 80 2.36 -1.49 -2.68
N ARG A 81 1.80 -0.63 -3.52
CA ARG A 81 2.56 0.41 -4.24
C ARG A 81 2.11 1.78 -3.74
N GLY A 82 2.82 2.84 -4.15
CA GLY A 82 2.45 4.22 -3.85
C GLY A 82 1.18 4.62 -4.62
N LYS A 83 1.34 5.50 -5.61
CA LYS A 83 0.23 6.03 -6.41
C LYS A 83 -0.54 4.96 -7.20
N ASP A 84 0.14 3.88 -7.61
CA ASP A 84 -0.42 2.79 -8.43
C ASP A 84 -0.63 1.52 -7.59
N ASN A 85 -1.19 1.69 -6.38
CA ASN A 85 -1.43 0.56 -5.49
C ASN A 85 -2.54 -0.32 -6.08
N PRO A 86 -2.24 -1.57 -6.49
CA PRO A 86 -3.25 -2.43 -7.10
C PRO A 86 -4.43 -2.69 -6.17
N TRP A 87 -4.26 -2.60 -4.84
CA TRP A 87 -5.36 -2.74 -3.88
C TRP A 87 -6.27 -1.52 -3.87
N VAL A 88 -5.72 -0.33 -4.09
CA VAL A 88 -6.51 0.91 -4.19
C VAL A 88 -7.15 0.97 -5.57
N ASP A 89 -6.40 0.71 -6.64
CA ASP A 89 -6.90 0.76 -8.02
C ASP A 89 -8.05 -0.23 -8.27
N PHE A 90 -8.00 -1.43 -7.68
CA PHE A 90 -9.12 -2.38 -7.73
C PHE A 90 -10.35 -1.90 -6.95
N VAL A 91 -10.17 -1.09 -5.92
CA VAL A 91 -11.25 -0.65 -5.01
C VAL A 91 -11.70 0.78 -5.31
N ASN A 92 -10.99 1.51 -6.17
CA ASN A 92 -11.20 2.93 -6.46
C ASN A 92 -12.54 3.23 -7.14
N MET A 93 -13.48 2.28 -7.24
CA MET A 93 -14.80 2.51 -7.83
C MET A 93 -16.01 1.86 -7.13
N SER A 94 -15.91 1.24 -5.95
CA SER A 94 -17.10 0.61 -5.31
C SER A 94 -17.62 1.33 -4.06
N SER A 95 -16.81 1.47 -2.98
CA SER A 95 -17.14 2.25 -1.77
C SER A 95 -16.04 2.21 -0.70
N PRO A 96 -15.91 3.23 0.18
CA PRO A 96 -15.02 3.18 1.35
C PRO A 96 -15.28 1.98 2.28
N GLN A 97 -16.54 1.56 2.40
CA GLN A 97 -16.95 0.42 3.22
C GLN A 97 -16.42 -0.89 2.66
N LEU A 98 -16.45 -1.08 1.33
CA LEU A 98 -15.83 -2.26 0.70
C LEU A 98 -14.32 -2.29 0.95
N TYR A 99 -13.63 -1.15 0.79
CA TYR A 99 -12.20 -1.04 1.08
C TYR A 99 -11.88 -1.44 2.53
N ALA A 100 -12.63 -0.91 3.49
CA ALA A 100 -12.45 -1.26 4.90
C ALA A 100 -12.70 -2.76 5.18
N ARG A 101 -13.69 -3.38 4.53
CA ARG A 101 -13.93 -4.83 4.63
C ARG A 101 -12.80 -5.64 4.01
N MET A 102 -12.27 -5.19 2.89
CA MET A 102 -11.13 -5.81 2.21
C MET A 102 -9.86 -5.75 3.05
N CYS A 103 -9.51 -4.58 3.60
CA CYS A 103 -8.38 -4.41 4.53
C CYS A 103 -8.52 -5.35 5.73
N ARG A 104 -9.69 -5.39 6.37
CA ARG A 104 -9.95 -6.33 7.48
C ARG A 104 -9.73 -7.78 7.07
N CYS A 105 -10.24 -8.18 5.91
CA CYS A 105 -10.06 -9.53 5.38
C CYS A 105 -8.58 -9.86 5.14
N ILE A 106 -7.84 -8.98 4.47
CA ILE A 106 -6.42 -9.16 4.16
C ILE A 106 -5.59 -9.30 5.44
N LEU A 107 -5.84 -8.44 6.43
CA LEU A 107 -5.09 -8.42 7.69
C LEU A 107 -5.58 -9.47 8.70
N ASN A 108 -6.63 -10.23 8.39
CA ASN A 108 -7.30 -11.14 9.33
C ASN A 108 -7.82 -10.44 10.60
N HIS A 109 -8.20 -9.17 10.46
CA HIS A 109 -8.87 -8.34 11.47
C HIS A 109 -10.38 -8.29 11.22
N THR A 110 -10.94 -9.39 10.74
CA THR A 110 -12.37 -9.55 10.48
C THR A 110 -13.07 -10.04 11.74
N PRO A 111 -14.23 -9.51 12.13
CA PRO A 111 -14.99 -9.98 13.30
C PRO A 111 -15.65 -11.34 12.99
N ILE A 112 -14.84 -12.39 12.94
CA ILE A 112 -15.22 -13.77 12.64
C ILE A 112 -14.71 -14.68 13.77
N GLY A 113 -15.15 -15.93 13.83
CA GLY A 113 -14.72 -16.90 14.86
C GLY A 113 -13.24 -16.80 15.21
N SER A 114 -12.33 -16.93 14.23
CA SER A 114 -10.87 -16.86 14.42
C SER A 114 -10.35 -15.58 15.07
N TYR A 115 -11.04 -14.45 14.88
CA TYR A 115 -10.73 -13.21 15.57
C TYR A 115 -11.16 -13.27 17.03
N TYR A 116 -12.41 -13.68 17.30
CA TYR A 116 -12.93 -13.76 18.66
C TYR A 116 -12.13 -14.71 19.56
N SER A 117 -11.67 -15.88 19.07
CA SER A 117 -10.75 -16.73 19.89
C SER A 117 -9.41 -16.06 20.12
N ARG A 118 -8.79 -15.45 19.09
CA ARG A 118 -7.45 -14.88 19.24
C ARG A 118 -7.39 -13.86 20.37
N PHE A 119 -8.49 -13.15 20.58
CA PHE A 119 -8.61 -12.10 21.60
C PHE A 119 -9.43 -12.53 22.83
N ASN A 120 -9.78 -13.81 22.97
CA ASN A 120 -10.58 -14.35 24.08
C ASN A 120 -11.89 -13.57 24.34
N LEU A 121 -12.61 -13.26 23.27
CA LEU A 121 -13.84 -12.48 23.31
C LEU A 121 -15.07 -13.42 23.33
N ASN A 122 -15.85 -13.37 24.40
CA ASN A 122 -16.96 -14.32 24.68
C ASN A 122 -18.26 -14.05 23.88
N ASN A 123 -18.27 -13.05 23.01
CA ASN A 123 -19.45 -12.49 22.36
C ASN A 123 -19.51 -12.74 20.84
N GLY A 124 -18.65 -13.63 20.31
CA GLY A 124 -18.64 -13.98 18.90
C GLY A 124 -19.50 -15.20 18.58
N HIS A 125 -20.36 -15.10 17.56
CA HIS A 125 -20.81 -16.28 16.83
C HIS A 125 -19.57 -16.94 16.19
N THR A 126 -19.14 -18.07 16.74
CA THR A 126 -17.96 -18.81 16.24
C THR A 126 -18.33 -19.82 15.15
N LEU A 127 -19.63 -20.08 15.00
CA LEU A 127 -20.19 -21.11 14.14
C LEU A 127 -20.66 -20.53 12.81
N CYS A 128 -20.22 -21.15 11.73
CA CYS A 128 -20.81 -20.86 10.43
C CYS A 128 -22.18 -21.56 10.33
N PRO A 129 -23.22 -20.94 9.72
CA PRO A 129 -24.50 -21.59 9.44
C PRO A 129 -24.42 -22.93 8.70
N CYS A 130 -23.31 -23.21 8.01
CA CYS A 130 -23.07 -24.51 7.39
C CYS A 130 -22.75 -25.65 8.38
N GLY A 131 -22.66 -25.35 9.69
CA GLY A 131 -22.31 -26.29 10.76
C GLY A 131 -20.81 -26.35 11.08
N CYS A 132 -19.97 -25.50 10.46
CA CYS A 132 -18.55 -25.47 10.78
C CYS A 132 -18.35 -24.88 12.19
N PRO A 133 -17.61 -25.58 13.08
CA PRO A 133 -17.45 -25.17 14.47
C PRO A 133 -16.62 -23.89 14.64
N TRP A 134 -15.92 -23.46 13.58
CA TRP A 134 -14.98 -22.37 13.66
C TRP A 134 -14.89 -21.57 12.35
N GLU A 135 -15.46 -20.37 12.34
CA GLU A 135 -15.31 -19.45 11.21
C GLU A 135 -13.86 -18.94 11.12
N THR A 136 -13.10 -19.51 10.17
CA THR A 136 -11.82 -18.95 9.71
C THR A 136 -12.02 -18.12 8.45
N ARG A 137 -11.09 -17.19 8.18
CA ARG A 137 -11.06 -16.45 6.91
C ARG A 137 -11.09 -17.40 5.71
N MET A 138 -10.30 -18.48 5.75
CA MET A 138 -10.26 -19.46 4.66
C MET A 138 -11.60 -20.19 4.50
N HIS A 139 -12.22 -20.59 5.61
CA HIS A 139 -13.55 -21.20 5.58
C HIS A 139 -14.57 -20.26 4.92
N ILE A 140 -14.62 -19.00 5.33
CA ILE A 140 -15.54 -18.01 4.76
C ILE A 140 -15.35 -17.86 3.24
N LEU A 141 -14.11 -17.73 2.76
CA LEU A 141 -13.82 -17.54 1.34
C LEU A 141 -14.13 -18.78 0.47
N THR A 142 -14.28 -19.96 1.09
CA THR A 142 -14.48 -21.25 0.41
C THR A 142 -15.86 -21.88 0.69
N CYS A 143 -16.59 -21.41 1.68
CA CYS A 143 -17.85 -22.00 2.13
C CYS A 143 -19.02 -21.61 1.24
N LYS A 144 -19.31 -22.46 0.24
CA LYS A 144 -20.40 -22.28 -0.72
C LYS A 144 -21.80 -22.52 -0.14
N ARG A 145 -21.91 -23.14 1.04
CA ARG A 145 -23.18 -23.38 1.72
C ARG A 145 -23.75 -22.11 2.34
N THR A 146 -22.87 -21.19 2.76
CA THR A 146 -23.25 -19.98 3.48
C THR A 146 -23.01 -18.71 2.68
N TYR A 147 -21.93 -18.65 1.89
CA TYR A 147 -21.55 -17.46 1.15
C TYR A 147 -21.67 -17.65 -0.35
N CYS A 148 -22.03 -16.57 -1.03
CA CYS A 148 -22.16 -16.54 -2.48
C CYS A 148 -20.79 -16.45 -3.14
N PRO A 149 -20.33 -17.48 -3.87
CA PRO A 149 -19.07 -17.41 -4.61
C PRO A 149 -19.22 -16.49 -5.84
N PRO A 150 -18.15 -15.81 -6.29
CA PRO A 150 -18.17 -15.03 -7.52
C PRO A 150 -18.46 -15.91 -8.73
N ARG A 151 -19.57 -15.61 -9.43
CA ARG A 151 -19.97 -16.34 -10.64
C ARG A 151 -19.13 -15.96 -11.85
N THR A 152 -18.68 -14.70 -11.91
CA THR A 152 -17.97 -14.10 -13.06
C THR A 152 -16.46 -14.10 -12.91
N CYS A 153 -15.92 -14.35 -11.71
CA CYS A 153 -14.48 -14.44 -11.53
C CYS A 153 -13.97 -15.76 -12.12
N LYS A 154 -13.30 -15.69 -13.28
CA LYS A 154 -12.68 -16.84 -13.96
C LYS A 154 -11.69 -17.59 -13.05
N LEU A 155 -11.06 -16.86 -12.12
CA LEU A 155 -10.07 -17.37 -11.19
C LEU A 155 -10.76 -17.64 -9.84
N ARG A 156 -11.22 -18.87 -9.64
CA ARG A 156 -11.96 -19.34 -8.44
C ARG A 156 -11.06 -19.51 -7.20
N GLN A 157 -9.99 -18.74 -7.11
CA GLN A 157 -8.95 -18.88 -6.09
C GLN A 157 -9.11 -17.76 -5.04
N PRO A 158 -9.37 -18.09 -3.76
CA PRO A 158 -9.48 -17.13 -2.66
C PRO A 158 -8.28 -16.18 -2.48
N THR A 159 -7.14 -16.53 -3.05
CA THR A 159 -5.89 -15.76 -3.01
C THR A 159 -5.77 -14.75 -4.16
N MET A 160 -6.77 -14.62 -5.04
CA MET A 160 -6.76 -13.63 -6.12
C MET A 160 -7.40 -12.32 -5.65
N LEU A 161 -6.77 -11.19 -5.98
CA LEU A 161 -7.26 -9.87 -5.62
C LEU A 161 -8.67 -9.60 -6.16
N CYS A 162 -8.89 -9.92 -7.44
CA CYS A 162 -10.19 -9.77 -8.10
C CYS A 162 -11.26 -10.71 -7.52
N TYR A 163 -10.89 -11.92 -7.10
CA TYR A 163 -11.81 -12.85 -6.44
C TYR A 163 -12.27 -12.28 -5.11
N LEU A 164 -11.33 -11.81 -4.27
CA LEU A 164 -11.65 -11.25 -2.96
C LEU A 164 -12.56 -10.03 -3.09
N HIS A 165 -12.26 -9.12 -4.02
CA HIS A 165 -13.08 -7.94 -4.30
C HIS A 165 -14.52 -8.35 -4.65
N SER A 166 -14.73 -9.17 -5.68
CA SER A 166 -16.08 -9.60 -6.09
C SER A 166 -16.79 -10.40 -4.98
N PHE A 167 -16.07 -11.24 -4.24
CA PHE A 167 -16.62 -12.01 -3.13
C PHE A 167 -17.20 -11.08 -2.05
N LEU A 168 -16.45 -10.04 -1.67
CA LEU A 168 -16.90 -9.08 -0.66
C LEU A 168 -18.05 -8.20 -1.16
N GLU A 169 -18.12 -7.90 -2.47
CA GLU A 169 -19.27 -7.21 -3.06
C GLU A 169 -20.56 -8.01 -2.92
N MET A 170 -20.57 -9.30 -3.26
CA MET A 170 -21.80 -10.11 -3.16
C MET A 170 -22.14 -10.54 -1.73
N ASN A 171 -21.20 -10.44 -0.79
CA ASN A 171 -21.40 -10.82 0.61
C ASN A 171 -21.19 -9.59 1.52
N PRO A 172 -22.15 -8.63 1.54
CA PRO A 172 -21.97 -7.32 2.19
C PRO A 172 -21.70 -7.39 3.70
N LYS A 173 -22.15 -8.45 4.37
CA LYS A 173 -21.94 -8.67 5.81
C LYS A 173 -20.56 -9.24 6.15
N VAL A 174 -19.88 -9.88 5.19
CA VAL A 174 -18.57 -10.50 5.45
C VAL A 174 -17.54 -9.43 5.74
N SER A 175 -16.74 -9.65 6.79
CA SER A 175 -15.68 -8.73 7.24
C SER A 175 -16.20 -7.35 7.67
N ALA A 176 -17.51 -7.18 7.85
CA ALA A 176 -18.11 -5.97 8.39
C ALA A 176 -18.23 -6.08 9.91
N PHE A 177 -18.07 -4.98 10.63
CA PHE A 177 -18.58 -4.90 12.01
C PHE A 177 -20.10 -4.71 11.94
N CYS A 178 -20.84 -5.33 12.85
CA CYS A 178 -22.30 -5.22 12.93
C CYS A 178 -22.81 -3.79 13.20
N SER A 179 -21.91 -2.83 13.44
CA SER A 179 -22.22 -1.52 14.00
C SER A 179 -21.51 -0.39 13.25
N ALA A 180 -21.57 -0.35 11.92
CA ALA A 180 -21.44 0.95 11.25
C ALA A 180 -22.84 1.56 11.25
N PRO A 181 -23.10 2.66 11.99
CA PRO A 181 -24.34 3.40 11.80
C PRO A 181 -24.45 3.73 10.31
N LEU A 182 -25.64 3.54 9.74
CA LEU A 182 -25.98 4.24 8.49
C LEU A 182 -25.81 5.72 8.83
N ALA A 183 -24.72 6.33 8.36
CA ALA A 183 -24.50 7.75 8.54
C ALA A 183 -25.76 8.46 8.06
N GLY A 184 -26.33 9.28 8.96
CA GLY A 184 -27.55 10.02 8.71
C GLY A 184 -27.46 10.79 7.40
N VAL A 185 -28.39 10.47 6.50
CA VAL A 185 -28.85 11.44 5.52
C VAL A 185 -29.89 12.27 6.28
N SER A 186 -29.44 13.40 6.83
CA SER A 186 -30.30 14.54 7.15
C SER A 186 -30.54 15.36 5.89
#